data_AF-H2JAN5-F1
#
_entry.id   AF-H2JAN5-F1
#
_cell.length_a   1.000
_cell.length_b   1.000
_cell.length_c   1.000
_cell.angle_alpha   90.00
_cell.angle_beta   90.00
_cell.angle_gamma   90.00
#
_symmetry.space_group_name_H-M   'P 1'
#
loop_
_entity.id
_entity.type
_entity.pdbx_description
1 polymer ?
#
loop_
_entity_poly.entity_id
_entity_poly.type
_entity_poly.pdbx_seq_one_letter_code
_entity_poly.pdbx_strand_id
1 'polypeptide(L)'
;MEFCNKCGSLKISGNCTNKKCDQHVKSMVELATTQQIEYIKELAEQLNEDISDMNFETMTKNDASYLIDDYLERLDDNDKKLIAEDDILDDEETDEEEL
;
A
#
# COMPACT_ATOMS: atom_id res chain seq x y z
N MET A 1 -34.25 -22.24 8.29
CA MET A 1 -32.88 -22.64 7.88
C MET A 1 -32.80 -22.44 6.38
N GLU A 2 -31.91 -21.58 5.88
CA GLU A 2 -31.80 -21.26 4.45
C GLU A 2 -30.58 -21.98 3.85
N PHE A 3 -30.71 -22.51 2.64
CA PHE A 3 -29.64 -23.18 1.92
C PHE A 3 -29.28 -22.37 0.66
N CYS A 4 -28.03 -22.46 0.24
CA CYS A 4 -27.54 -21.78 -0.95
C CYS A 4 -28.11 -22.45 -2.21
N ASN A 5 -28.84 -21.69 -3.01
CA ASN A 5 -29.45 -22.16 -4.26
C ASN A 5 -28.43 -22.62 -5.32
N LYS A 6 -27.13 -22.30 -5.14
CA LYS A 6 -26.06 -22.67 -6.09
C LYS A 6 -25.33 -23.97 -5.74
N CYS A 7 -25.06 -24.21 -4.46
CA CYS A 7 -24.23 -25.35 -4.03
C CYS A 7 -24.87 -26.20 -2.92
N GLY A 8 -26.11 -25.91 -2.53
CA GLY A 8 -26.86 -26.66 -1.51
C GLY A 8 -26.31 -26.54 -0.08
N SER A 9 -25.22 -25.81 0.14
CA SER A 9 -24.64 -25.61 1.47
C SER A 9 -25.44 -24.63 2.30
N LEU A 10 -25.31 -24.69 3.63
CA LEU A 10 -26.03 -23.81 4.55
C LEU A 10 -25.73 -22.33 4.24
N LYS A 11 -26.74 -21.47 4.37
CA LYS A 11 -26.56 -20.02 4.43
C LYS A 11 -26.67 -19.54 5.87
N ILE A 12 -25.74 -18.69 6.29
CA ILE A 12 -25.76 -18.01 7.58
C ILE A 12 -25.67 -16.51 7.29
N SER A 13 -26.67 -15.74 7.75
CA SER A 13 -26.75 -14.29 7.53
C SER A 13 -26.61 -13.86 6.07
N GLY A 14 -27.17 -14.63 5.14
CA GLY A 14 -27.09 -14.39 3.69
C GLY A 14 -25.85 -14.95 2.98
N ASN A 15 -24.81 -15.37 3.72
CA ASN A 15 -23.57 -15.89 3.15
C ASN A 15 -23.55 -17.42 3.09
N CYS A 16 -23.08 -17.97 1.98
CA CYS A 16 -22.90 -19.41 1.83
C CYS A 16 -21.73 -19.91 2.70
N THR A 17 -21.89 -21.03 3.41
CA THR A 17 -20.83 -21.62 4.24
C THR A 17 -19.77 -22.38 3.45
N ASN A 18 -20.03 -22.72 2.19
CA ASN A 18 -19.09 -23.43 1.34
C ASN A 18 -18.09 -22.46 0.71
N LYS A 19 -16.84 -22.50 1.18
CA LYS A 19 -15.73 -21.63 0.72
C LYS A 19 -15.43 -21.69 -0.78
N LYS A 20 -15.87 -22.75 -1.48
CA LYS A 20 -15.71 -22.92 -2.94
C LYS A 20 -16.90 -22.42 -3.75
N CYS A 21 -17.96 -21.94 -3.09
CA CYS A 21 -19.16 -21.43 -3.75
C CYS A 21 -18.97 -19.95 -4.09
N ASP A 22 -19.36 -19.51 -5.29
CA ASP A 22 -19.27 -18.08 -5.65
C ASP A 22 -20.25 -17.19 -4.85
N GLN A 23 -21.22 -17.79 -4.17
CA GLN A 23 -22.08 -17.09 -3.19
C GLN A 23 -21.48 -17.07 -1.79
N HIS A 24 -20.29 -17.66 -1.60
CA HIS A 24 -19.47 -17.43 -0.42
C HIS A 24 -18.76 -16.10 -0.59
N VAL A 25 -19.41 -15.06 -0.09
CA VAL A 25 -18.73 -13.80 0.14
C VAL A 25 -17.79 -14.03 1.31
N LYS A 26 -16.48 -13.87 1.09
CA LYS A 26 -15.51 -13.72 2.18
C LYS A 26 -15.92 -12.46 2.94
N SER A 27 -16.75 -12.60 3.98
CA SER A 27 -17.42 -11.47 4.63
C SER A 27 -16.52 -10.62 5.52
N MET A 28 -15.22 -10.53 5.23
CA MET A 28 -14.26 -9.75 6.00
C MET A 28 -13.19 -9.15 5.09
N VAL A 29 -13.62 -8.48 4.02
CA VAL A 29 -12.74 -7.46 3.45
C VAL A 29 -12.95 -6.23 4.31
N GLU A 30 -12.07 -6.05 5.29
CA GLU A 30 -12.10 -4.87 6.15
C GLU A 30 -11.68 -3.66 5.31
N LEU A 31 -12.43 -2.57 5.42
CA LEU A 31 -12.05 -1.30 4.81
C LEU A 31 -10.85 -0.70 5.54
N ALA A 32 -10.04 0.05 4.79
CA ALA A 32 -8.93 0.82 5.33
C ALA A 32 -9.41 1.67 6.50
N THR A 33 -8.64 1.67 7.59
CA THR A 33 -8.97 2.53 8.73
C THR A 33 -8.67 3.99 8.39
N THR A 34 -9.30 4.92 9.09
CA THR A 34 -8.98 6.35 8.98
C THR A 34 -7.49 6.62 9.15
N GLN A 35 -6.86 5.95 10.13
CA GLN A 35 -5.42 6.09 10.39
C GLN A 35 -4.56 5.63 9.20
N GLN A 36 -4.93 4.54 8.53
CA GLN A 36 -4.23 4.09 7.32
C GLN A 36 -4.38 5.11 6.19
N ILE A 37 -5.59 5.66 5.99
CA ILE A 37 -5.85 6.65 4.95
C ILE A 37 -5.10 7.96 5.22
N GLU A 38 -5.10 8.44 6.47
CA GLU A 38 -4.34 9.63 6.86
C GLU A 38 -2.84 9.43 6.63
N TYR A 39 -2.31 8.27 7.00
CA TYR A 39 -0.89 7.98 6.78
C TYR A 39 -0.51 7.90 5.30
N ILE A 40 -1.35 7.29 4.45
CA ILE A 40 -1.14 7.28 3.00
C ILE A 40 -1.08 8.70 2.43
N LYS A 41 -1.93 9.62 2.92
CA LYS A 41 -1.93 11.01 2.48
C LYS A 41 -0.64 11.74 2.86
N GLU A 42 -0.16 11.56 4.09
CA GLU A 42 1.10 12.16 4.55
C GLU A 42 2.30 11.64 3.74
N LEU A 43 2.32 10.34 3.43
CA LEU A 43 3.37 9.73 2.62
C LEU A 43 3.32 10.22 1.16
N ALA A 44 2.12 10.32 0.58
CA ALA A 44 1.95 10.86 -0.78
C ALA A 44 2.39 12.33 -0.87
N GLU A 45 2.11 13.15 0.15
CA GLU A 45 2.57 14.54 0.21
C GLU A 45 4.11 14.61 0.23
N GLN A 46 4.78 13.77 1.02
CA GLN A 46 6.24 13.70 1.05
C GLN A 46 6.84 13.26 -0.29
N LEU A 47 6.16 12.36 -1.01
CA LEU A 47 6.56 11.90 -2.34
C LEU A 47 6.14 12.84 -3.47
N ASN A 48 5.39 13.91 -3.19
CA ASN A 48 4.70 14.74 -4.18
C ASN A 48 3.85 13.92 -5.17
N GLU A 49 3.22 12.83 -4.70
CA GLU A 49 2.29 12.04 -5.51
C GLU A 49 0.90 12.67 -5.54
N ASP A 50 0.29 12.65 -6.73
CA ASP A 50 -1.11 13.04 -6.91
C ASP A 50 -2.04 11.87 -6.56
N ILE A 51 -2.78 12.03 -5.46
CA ILE A 51 -3.76 11.06 -4.95
C ILE A 51 -5.21 11.49 -5.19
N SER A 52 -5.45 12.53 -6.00
CA SER A 52 -6.79 13.08 -6.24
C SER A 52 -7.76 12.06 -6.85
N ASP A 53 -7.23 11.09 -7.60
CA ASP A 53 -8.00 10.03 -8.25
C ASP A 53 -8.17 8.77 -7.37
N MET A 54 -7.56 8.72 -6.17
CA MET A 54 -7.68 7.56 -5.29
C MET A 54 -9.02 7.53 -4.55
N ASN A 55 -9.70 6.38 -4.63
CA ASN A 55 -10.92 6.15 -3.87
C ASN A 55 -10.64 5.46 -2.52
N PHE A 56 -10.39 6.28 -1.51
CA PHE A 56 -10.16 5.83 -0.13
C PHE A 56 -11.40 5.24 0.55
N GLU A 57 -12.61 5.57 0.10
CA GLU A 57 -13.86 5.09 0.71
C GLU A 57 -14.07 3.59 0.50
N THR A 58 -13.57 3.06 -0.61
CA THR A 58 -13.69 1.64 -0.97
C THR A 58 -12.38 0.87 -0.81
N MET A 59 -11.32 1.54 -0.36
CA MET A 59 -10.01 0.93 -0.18
C MET A 59 -10.05 -0.12 0.93
N THR A 60 -9.46 -1.27 0.68
CA THR A 60 -9.38 -2.35 1.69
C THR A 60 -8.17 -2.16 2.58
N LYS A 61 -8.17 -2.72 3.80
CA LYS A 61 -7.01 -2.66 4.70
C LYS A 61 -5.74 -3.24 4.08
N ASN A 62 -5.88 -4.30 3.29
CA ASN A 62 -4.74 -4.92 2.61
C ASN A 62 -4.18 -4.00 1.54
N ASP A 63 -5.04 -3.40 0.71
CA ASP A 63 -4.58 -2.47 -0.33
C ASP A 63 -3.90 -1.25 0.29
N ALA A 64 -4.47 -0.74 1.40
CA ALA A 64 -3.86 0.35 2.16
C ALA A 64 -2.48 -0.04 2.72
N SER A 65 -2.33 -1.24 3.30
CA SER A 65 -1.04 -1.72 3.78
C SER A 65 0.00 -1.85 2.66
N TYR A 66 -0.38 -2.43 1.51
CA TYR A 66 0.53 -2.55 0.37
C TYR A 66 0.99 -1.18 -0.15
N LEU A 67 0.09 -0.20 -0.21
CA LEU A 67 0.43 1.15 -0.66
C LEU A 67 1.35 1.88 0.33
N ILE A 68 1.13 1.70 1.64
CA ILE A 68 2.01 2.24 2.67
C ILE A 68 3.43 1.67 2.53
N ASP A 69 3.55 0.35 2.38
CA ASP A 69 4.85 -0.30 2.24
C ASP A 69 5.61 0.20 0.99
N ASP A 70 4.92 0.34 -0.16
CA ASP A 70 5.48 0.90 -1.40
C ASP A 70 5.98 2.34 -1.22
N TYR A 71 5.17 3.19 -0.59
CA TYR A 71 5.55 4.58 -0.36
C TYR A 71 6.75 4.71 0.59
N LEU A 72 6.82 3.86 1.61
CA LEU A 72 7.96 3.85 2.53
C LEU A 72 9.26 3.41 1.84
N GLU A 73 9.20 2.40 0.96
CA GLU A 73 10.35 1.96 0.17
C GLU A 73 10.84 3.09 -0.75
N ARG A 74 9.92 3.79 -1.42
CA ARG A 74 10.25 4.92 -2.31
C ARG A 74 10.83 6.13 -1.57
N LEU A 75 10.38 6.39 -0.34
CA LEU A 75 10.96 7.43 0.51
C LEU A 75 12.38 7.07 0.92
N ASP A 76 12.63 5.83 1.35
CA ASP A 76 13.97 5.36 1.72
C ASP A 76 14.94 5.41 0.52
N ASP A 77 14.47 5.08 -0.69
CA ASP A 77 15.27 5.21 -1.91
C ASP A 77 15.57 6.67 -2.28
N ASN A 78 14.60 7.58 -2.10
CA ASN A 78 14.83 9.01 -2.30
C ASN A 78 15.83 9.57 -1.27
N ASP A 79 15.71 9.20 0.00
CA ASP A 79 16.65 9.60 1.05
C ASP A 79 18.06 9.06 0.77
N LYS A 80 18.20 7.79 0.37
CA LYS A 80 19.48 7.21 -0.04
C LYS A 80 20.09 7.92 -1.25
N LYS A 81 19.26 8.33 -2.21
CA LYS A 81 19.73 9.07 -3.39
C LYS A 81 20.25 10.46 -3.02
N LEU A 82 19.55 11.16 -2.12
CA LEU A 82 20.01 12.46 -1.60
C LEU A 82 21.34 12.33 -0.83
N ILE A 83 21.52 11.25 -0.06
CA ILE A 83 22.78 10.99 0.65
C ILE A 83 23.92 10.65 -0.33
N ALA A 84 23.65 9.89 -1.39
CA ALA A 84 24.65 9.55 -2.40
C ALA A 84 25.07 10.74 -3.28
N GLU A 85 24.20 11.72 -3.48
CA GLU A 85 24.55 12.94 -4.23
C GLU A 85 25.40 13.93 -3.40
N ASP A 86 25.34 13.86 -2.06
CA ASP A 86 26.19 14.67 -1.16
C ASP A 86 27.60 14.05 -0.98
N ASP A 87 27.74 12.73 -1.09
CA ASP A 87 29.02 12.00 -0.94
C ASP A 87 29.89 11.99 -2.22
N ILE A 88 29.43 12.59 -3.32
CA ILE A 88 30.18 12.71 -4.59
C ILE A 88 30.91 14.07 -4.71
N LEU A 89 30.69 15.00 -3.77
CA LEU A 89 31.31 16.34 -3.76
C LEU A 89 32.56 16.46 -2.86
N ASP A 90 33.26 15.36 -2.54
CA ASP A 90 34.51 15.39 -1.76
C ASP A 90 35.62 14.49 -2.33
N ASP A 91 35.78 14.44 -3.67
CA ASP A 91 36.98 13.83 -4.28
C ASP A 91 37.39 14.54 -5.58
N GLU A 92 37.43 15.89 -5.58
CA GLU A 92 38.38 16.59 -6.45
C GLU A 92 39.77 16.45 -5.84
N GLU A 93 40.36 15.29 -6.12
CA GLU A 93 41.78 14.97 -6.13
C GLU A 93 42.55 16.19 -6.63
N THR A 94 43.09 16.99 -5.69
CA THR A 94 44.06 18.02 -6.04
C THR A 94 45.36 17.28 -6.32
N ASP A 95 45.49 16.79 -7.56
CA ASP A 95 46.75 16.36 -8.14
C ASP A 95 47.61 17.63 -8.31
N GLU A 96 48.20 18.09 -7.20
CA GLU A 96 49.28 19.08 -7.26
C GLU A 96 50.53 18.38 -7.79
N GLU A 97 50.67 18.50 -9.11
CA GLU A 97 51.82 18.28 -9.99
C GLU A 97 53.21 18.19 -9.33
N GLU A 98 53.98 17.22 -9.83
CA GLU A 98 55.44 17.18 -9.80
C GLU A 98 56.10 18.57 -9.98
N LEU A 99 57.02 18.95 -9.07
CA LEU A 99 58.41 19.38 -9.34
C LEU A 99 59.20 19.78 -8.08
#